data_AF-A0A954REQ0-F1
#
_entry.id   AF-A0A954REQ0-F1
#
_cell.length_a   1.000
_cell.length_b   1.000
_cell.length_c   1.000
_cell.angle_alpha   90.00
_cell.angle_beta   90.00
_cell.angle_gamma   90.00
#
_symmetry.space_group_name_H-M   'P 1'
#
loop_
_entity.id
_entity.type
_entity.pdbx_description
1 polymer ?
#
loop_
_entity_poly.entity_id
_entity_poly.type
_entity_poly.pdbx_seq_one_letter_code
_entity_poly.pdbx_strand_id
1 'polypeptide(L)'
;QSGELLIVTSYISDSSWYALTTRRIVGTHDGSDIDLAATDISDDRFGNFKGYGDAQTEVMVLIDTAQRESRLEYETGKASMGPIYYFRFWSIKYAILDMLKDDPHNANEA
;
A
#
# COMPACT_ATOMS: atom_id res chain seq x y z
N GLN A 1 0.17 -14.50 -4.87
CA GLN A 1 0.25 -14.41 -6.35
C GLN A 1 1.57 -14.99 -6.83
N SER A 2 1.65 -15.55 -8.05
CA SER A 2 2.93 -16.11 -8.56
C SER A 2 4.02 -15.04 -8.62
N GLY A 3 5.16 -15.26 -7.95
CA GLY A 3 6.27 -14.28 -7.89
C GLY A 3 6.06 -13.11 -6.92
N GLU A 4 5.13 -13.23 -5.97
CA GLU A 4 5.04 -12.39 -4.77
C GLU A 4 6.24 -12.69 -3.86
N LEU A 5 6.87 -11.63 -3.35
CA LEU A 5 8.09 -11.69 -2.53
C LEU A 5 7.84 -11.03 -1.17
N LEU A 6 8.93 -10.94 -0.39
CA LEU A 6 9.04 -10.44 0.98
C LEU A 6 8.09 -9.29 1.35
N ILE A 7 7.76 -9.23 2.64
CA ILE A 7 7.02 -8.13 3.26
C ILE A 7 7.86 -6.84 3.15
N VAL A 8 7.27 -5.80 2.58
CA VAL A 8 7.85 -4.45 2.52
C VAL A 8 7.67 -3.75 3.88
N THR A 9 6.47 -3.84 4.44
CA THR A 9 6.13 -3.32 5.77
C THR A 9 4.88 -4.03 6.30
N SER A 10 4.75 -4.09 7.62
CA SER A 10 3.62 -4.69 8.31
C SER A 10 3.29 -3.89 9.57
N TYR A 11 2.06 -4.02 10.02
CA TYR A 11 1.58 -3.46 11.28
C TYR A 11 0.73 -4.51 12.00
N ILE A 12 0.73 -4.47 13.34
CA ILE A 12 -0.09 -5.34 14.19
C ILE A 12 -0.50 -4.62 15.47
N SER A 13 -1.78 -4.74 15.82
CA SER A 13 -2.43 -4.31 17.04
C SER A 13 -3.53 -5.29 17.43
N ASP A 14 -4.23 -5.02 18.53
CA ASP A 14 -5.32 -5.86 19.02
C ASP A 14 -6.53 -5.88 18.06
N SER A 15 -6.74 -4.81 17.29
CA SER A 15 -7.88 -4.66 16.38
C SER A 15 -7.51 -4.63 14.90
N SER A 16 -6.23 -4.56 14.56
CA SER A 16 -5.78 -4.50 13.16
C SER A 16 -4.46 -5.22 12.95
N TRP A 17 -4.31 -5.85 11.79
CA TRP A 17 -2.99 -6.22 11.30
C TRP A 17 -2.98 -6.10 9.78
N TYR A 18 -1.82 -5.80 9.21
CA TYR A 18 -1.62 -5.93 7.78
C TYR A 18 -0.18 -6.29 7.44
N ALA A 19 0.00 -6.85 6.24
CA ALA A 19 1.26 -6.95 5.56
C ALA A 19 1.12 -6.38 4.14
N LEU A 20 2.02 -5.45 3.80
CA LEU A 20 2.22 -4.98 2.43
C LEU A 20 3.35 -5.82 1.83
N THR A 21 2.98 -6.68 0.90
CA THR A 21 3.92 -7.55 0.17
C THR A 21 4.36 -6.86 -1.12
N THR A 22 5.24 -7.47 -1.91
CA THR A 22 5.59 -6.89 -3.21
C THR A 22 4.47 -6.90 -4.26
N ARG A 23 3.24 -7.35 -3.95
CA ARG A 23 2.13 -7.37 -4.92
C ARG A 23 0.74 -7.09 -4.36
N ARG A 24 0.55 -7.23 -3.06
CA ARG A 24 -0.77 -7.11 -2.44
C ARG A 24 -0.71 -6.65 -1.00
N ILE A 25 -1.85 -6.19 -0.55
CA ILE A 25 -2.18 -5.82 0.80
C ILE A 25 -3.02 -6.95 1.37
N VAL A 26 -2.57 -7.55 2.47
CA VAL A 26 -3.34 -8.55 3.22
C VAL A 26 -3.45 -8.13 4.66
N GLY A 27 -4.61 -8.33 5.29
CA GLY A 27 -4.80 -7.92 6.66
C GLY A 27 -6.23 -8.01 7.15
N THR A 28 -6.46 -7.45 8.33
CA THR A 28 -7.77 -7.20 8.91
C THR A 28 -7.78 -5.88 9.68
N HIS A 29 -8.94 -5.24 9.76
CA HIS A 29 -9.17 -4.07 10.60
C HIS A 29 -10.59 -4.11 11.14
N ASP A 30 -10.74 -4.09 12.46
CA ASP A 30 -12.04 -4.20 13.15
C ASP A 30 -12.88 -5.39 12.66
N GLY A 31 -12.22 -6.52 12.39
CA GLY A 31 -12.84 -7.77 11.91
C GLY A 31 -13.21 -7.79 10.42
N SER A 32 -12.87 -6.74 9.68
CA SER A 32 -13.04 -6.71 8.22
C SER A 32 -11.75 -7.14 7.53
N ASP A 33 -11.81 -8.25 6.79
CA ASP A 33 -10.67 -8.78 6.05
C ASP A 33 -10.34 -7.95 4.81
N ILE A 34 -9.04 -7.88 4.51
CA ILE A 34 -8.48 -7.18 3.36
C ILE A 34 -7.55 -8.13 2.63
N ASP A 35 -7.81 -8.34 1.34
CA ASP A 35 -6.91 -8.99 0.38
C ASP A 35 -7.06 -8.26 -0.96
N LEU A 36 -6.15 -7.32 -1.23
CA LEU A 36 -6.21 -6.42 -2.38
C LEU A 36 -4.90 -6.45 -3.15
N ALA A 37 -4.96 -6.62 -4.47
CA ALA A 37 -3.78 -6.40 -5.29
C ALA A 37 -3.37 -4.92 -5.21
N ALA A 38 -2.07 -4.66 -5.15
CA ALA A 38 -1.56 -3.30 -5.04
C ALA A 38 -1.90 -2.46 -6.28
N THR A 39 -2.01 -3.11 -7.43
CA THR A 39 -2.44 -2.51 -8.70
C THR A 39 -3.92 -2.17 -8.75
N ASP A 40 -4.74 -2.73 -7.86
CA ASP A 40 -6.17 -2.46 -7.81
C ASP A 40 -6.49 -1.26 -6.91
N ILE A 41 -5.48 -0.67 -6.25
CA ILE A 41 -5.65 0.56 -5.46
C ILE A 41 -5.68 1.77 -6.40
N SER A 42 -6.79 2.50 -6.35
CA SER A 42 -7.03 3.70 -7.16
C SER A 42 -6.72 5.00 -6.41
N ASP A 43 -6.91 5.01 -5.09
CA ASP A 43 -6.61 6.15 -4.21
C ASP A 43 -6.17 5.64 -2.84
N ASP A 44 -5.27 6.39 -2.20
CA ASP A 44 -4.77 6.13 -0.86
C ASP A 44 -4.81 7.43 -0.03
N ARG A 45 -5.46 7.37 1.13
CA ARG A 45 -5.67 8.54 1.98
C ARG A 45 -5.04 8.32 3.34
N PHE A 46 -3.98 9.05 3.58
CA PHE A 46 -3.30 9.11 4.88
C PHE A 46 -3.82 10.33 5.66
N GLY A 47 -4.29 10.07 6.88
CA GLY A 47 -4.72 11.10 7.83
C GLY A 47 -3.54 11.86 8.47
N ASN A 48 -3.55 12.02 9.78
CA ASN A 48 -2.48 12.66 10.55
C ASN A 48 -1.22 11.78 10.67
N PHE A 49 -0.62 11.40 9.52
CA PHE A 49 0.53 10.50 9.48
C PHE A 49 1.76 11.04 10.23
N LYS A 50 1.84 12.35 10.47
CA LYS A 50 2.93 12.98 11.23
C LYS A 50 2.80 12.79 12.75
N GLY A 51 1.63 12.38 13.24
CA GLY A 51 1.38 12.20 14.67
C GLY A 51 1.23 13.52 15.42
N TYR A 52 0.66 14.56 14.80
CA TYR A 52 0.38 15.81 15.51
C TYR A 52 -0.58 15.55 16.69
N GLY A 53 -0.35 16.20 17.83
CA GLY A 53 -1.15 15.98 19.04
C GLY A 53 -0.87 14.64 19.73
N ASP A 54 0.35 14.13 19.59
CA ASP A 54 0.84 12.89 20.22
C ASP A 54 0.09 11.60 19.79
N ALA A 55 -0.66 11.65 18.69
CA ALA A 55 -1.30 10.49 18.09
C ALA A 55 -0.24 9.50 17.59
N GLN A 56 -0.17 8.30 18.20
CA GLN A 56 0.81 7.26 17.86
C GLN A 56 0.34 6.37 16.69
N THR A 57 -0.97 6.26 16.49
CA THR A 57 -1.58 5.53 15.38
C THR A 57 -2.59 6.40 14.65
N GLU A 58 -2.87 6.02 13.40
CA GLU A 58 -3.87 6.65 12.55
C GLU A 58 -4.44 5.59 11.59
N VAL A 59 -5.59 5.86 11.00
CA VAL A 59 -6.21 4.97 10.00
C VAL A 59 -5.99 5.52 8.59
N MET A 60 -5.42 4.69 7.71
CA MET A 60 -5.40 4.96 6.27
C MET A 60 -6.65 4.37 5.62
N VAL A 61 -7.14 5.04 4.58
CA VAL A 61 -8.25 4.56 3.76
C VAL A 61 -7.73 4.23 2.37
N LEU A 62 -7.97 3.01 1.92
CA LEU A 62 -7.65 2.52 0.58
C LEU A 62 -8.93 2.44 -0.24
N ILE A 63 -8.90 2.96 -1.45
CA ILE A 63 -10.04 2.89 -2.38
C ILE A 63 -9.62 2.06 -3.58
N ASP A 64 -10.31 0.95 -3.82
CA ASP A 64 -10.01 0.11 -4.97
C ASP A 64 -10.68 0.61 -6.27
N THR A 65 -10.32 0.00 -7.39
CA THR A 65 -10.89 0.29 -8.71
C THR A 65 -12.40 0.04 -8.81
N ALA A 66 -12.97 -0.75 -7.90
CA ALA A 66 -14.42 -0.97 -7.76
C ALA A 66 -15.09 0.04 -6.80
N GLN A 67 -14.36 1.06 -6.34
CA GLN A 67 -14.80 2.09 -5.40
C GLN A 67 -15.20 1.55 -4.01
N ARG A 68 -14.62 0.42 -3.61
CA ARG A 68 -14.76 -0.11 -2.25
C ARG A 68 -13.69 0.52 -1.34
N GLU A 69 -14.10 0.90 -0.14
CA GLU A 69 -13.19 1.41 0.87
C GLU A 69 -12.71 0.28 1.79
N SER A 70 -11.41 0.26 2.05
CA SER A 70 -10.78 -0.59 3.07
C SER A 70 -9.98 0.28 4.02
N ARG A 71 -9.95 -0.08 5.30
CA ARG A 71 -9.31 0.69 6.36
C ARG A 71 -8.18 -0.11 6.98
N LEU A 72 -7.06 0.54 7.26
CA LEU A 72 -5.91 -0.08 7.91
C LEU A 72 -5.33 0.88 8.94
N GLU A 73 -5.08 0.40 10.15
CA GLU A 73 -4.37 1.17 11.16
C GLU A 73 -2.86 1.12 10.90
N TYR A 74 -2.15 2.24 11.09
CA TYR A 74 -0.70 2.32 10.97
C TYR A 74 -0.08 3.23 12.03
N GLU A 75 1.21 3.04 12.30
CA GLU A 75 1.99 3.90 13.19
C GLU A 75 2.30 5.25 12.53
N THR A 76 2.10 6.34 13.27
CA THR A 76 2.42 7.69 12.81
C THR A 76 3.93 7.98 12.91
N GLY A 77 4.33 9.19 12.50
CA GLY A 77 5.71 9.65 12.56
C GLY A 77 6.59 8.94 11.52
N LYS A 78 7.80 8.53 11.91
CA LYS A 78 8.76 7.95 10.96
C LYS A 78 8.28 6.59 10.42
N ALA A 79 7.56 5.82 11.23
CA ALA A 79 7.06 4.50 10.83
C ALA A 79 6.07 4.58 9.66
N SER A 80 5.24 5.65 9.63
CA SER A 80 4.28 5.91 8.55
C SER A 80 4.89 5.99 7.15
N MET A 81 6.20 6.25 7.05
CA MET A 81 6.89 6.34 5.76
C MET A 81 6.91 4.99 5.02
N GLY A 82 6.90 3.87 5.74
CA GLY A 82 6.82 2.54 5.14
C GLY A 82 5.59 2.37 4.24
N PRO A 83 4.36 2.43 4.79
CA PRO A 83 3.15 2.32 4.00
C PRO A 83 3.00 3.47 2.98
N ILE A 84 3.35 4.71 3.33
CA ILE A 84 3.26 5.84 2.38
C ILE A 84 4.12 5.59 1.13
N TYR A 85 5.39 5.18 1.31
CA TYR A 85 6.26 4.92 0.17
C TYR A 85 5.88 3.67 -0.61
N TYR A 86 5.28 2.68 0.05
CA TYR A 86 4.70 1.54 -0.63
C TYR A 86 3.62 1.98 -1.64
N PHE A 87 2.62 2.77 -1.22
CA PHE A 87 1.57 3.21 -2.15
C PHE A 87 2.08 4.18 -3.19
N ARG A 88 3.03 5.07 -2.84
CA ARG A 88 3.69 5.95 -3.83
C ARG A 88 4.48 5.18 -4.89
N PHE A 89 5.07 4.03 -4.53
CA PHE A 89 5.70 3.17 -5.53
C PHE A 89 4.67 2.71 -6.55
N TRP A 90 3.53 2.18 -6.11
CA TRP A 90 2.50 1.65 -7.01
C TRP A 90 1.79 2.71 -7.83
N SER A 91 1.42 3.85 -7.22
CA SER A 91 0.66 4.90 -7.92
C SER A 91 1.51 5.75 -8.87
N ILE A 92 2.81 5.87 -8.60
CA ILE A 92 3.69 6.76 -9.39
C ILE A 92 4.77 5.97 -10.12
N LYS A 93 5.63 5.27 -9.38
CA LYS A 93 6.84 4.65 -9.96
C LYS A 93 6.48 3.47 -10.85
N TYR A 94 5.57 2.61 -10.41
CA TYR A 94 5.16 1.43 -11.15
C TYR A 94 4.55 1.81 -12.49
N ALA A 95 3.61 2.77 -12.52
CA ALA A 95 3.02 3.25 -13.78
C ALA A 95 4.07 3.73 -14.79
N ILE A 96 5.10 4.46 -14.33
CA ILE A 96 6.22 4.88 -15.19
C ILE A 96 7.03 3.69 -15.69
N LEU A 97 7.41 2.77 -14.80
CA LEU A 97 8.18 1.58 -15.16
C LEU A 97 7.42 0.67 -16.12
N ASP A 98 6.10 0.55 -15.95
CA ASP A 98 5.24 -0.26 -16.80
C ASP A 98 5.17 0.33 -18.22
N MET A 99 4.97 1.66 -18.32
CA MET A 99 5.03 2.36 -19.62
C MET A 99 6.39 2.19 -20.32
N LEU A 100 7.50 2.16 -19.58
CA LEU A 100 8.83 2.01 -20.16
C LEU A 100 9.16 0.58 -20.61
N LYS A 101 8.56 -0.44 -20.01
CA LYS A 101 8.74 -1.84 -20.46
C LYS A 101 8.22 -2.06 -21.87
N ASP A 102 7.17 -1.34 -22.23
CA ASP A 102 6.52 -1.44 -23.53
C ASP A 102 7.11 -0.45 -24.56
N ASP A 103 8.21 0.24 -24.23
CA ASP A 103 8.89 1.12 -25.19
C ASP A 103 9.55 0.30 -26.31
N PRO A 104 9.17 0.50 -27.58
CA PRO A 104 9.75 -0.23 -28.71
C PRO A 104 11.26 -0.02 -28.89
N HIS A 105 11.87 1.00 -28.28
CA HIS A 105 13.33 1.18 -28.29
C HIS A 105 14.04 0.19 -27.36
N ASN A 106 13.37 -0.29 -26.30
CA ASN A 106 13.91 -1.29 -25.37
C ASN A 106 13.80 -2.73 -25.92
N ALA A 107 13.00 -2.95 -26.98
CA ALA A 107 12.83 -4.26 -27.62
C ALA A 107 14.00 -4.67 -28.54
N ASN A 108 14.91 -3.74 -28.87
CA ASN A 108 16.05 -4.00 -29.77
C ASN A 108 17.36 -4.37 -29.04
N GLU A 109 17.35 -4.45 -27.70
CA GLU A 109 18.54 -4.78 -26.89
C GLU A 109 18.44 -6.15 -26.18
N ALA A 110 17.39 -6.94 -26.46
CA ALA A 110 17.15 -8.26 -25.87
C ALA A 110 17.50 -9.42 -26.80
#